data_AF-A0AAW1I7R6-F1
#
_entry.id   AF-A0AAW1I7R6-F1
#
_cell.length_a   1.000
_cell.length_b   1.000
_cell.length_c   1.000
_cell.angle_alpha   90.00
_cell.angle_beta   90.00
_cell.angle_gamma   90.00
#
_symmetry.space_group_name_H-M   'P 1'
#
loop_
_entity.id
_entity.type
_entity.pdbx_description
1 polymer ?
#
loop_
_entity_poly.entity_id
_entity_poly.type
_entity_poly.pdbx_seq_one_letter_code
_entity_poly.pdbx_strand_id
1 'polypeptide(L)'
;MALIKKLRKAKREAPAGEKPEPVRTHLRNMIIVPEMIGSIIGVYNGKTFNQVEIKPEMIGHYLAEFSISYKPVKHGRPGIGATHSSRFIPLK
;
A
#
# COMPACT_ATOMS: atom_id res chain seq x y z
N MET A 1 -11.58 12.17 -13.90
CA MET A 1 -11.18 11.29 -12.77
C MET A 1 -11.36 9.81 -13.12
N ALA A 2 -10.31 9.16 -13.65
CA ALA A 2 -10.38 7.75 -14.04
C ALA A 2 -10.42 6.77 -12.85
N LEU A 3 -9.74 7.12 -11.74
CA LEU A 3 -9.69 6.29 -10.53
C LEU A 3 -11.07 6.13 -9.89
N ILE A 4 -11.79 7.23 -9.68
CA ILE A 4 -13.12 7.22 -9.05
C ILE A 4 -14.10 6.39 -9.86
N LYS A 5 -14.07 6.49 -11.21
CA LYS A 5 -14.92 5.66 -12.07
C LYS A 5 -14.63 4.17 -11.90
N LYS A 6 -13.35 3.78 -11.81
CA LYS A 6 -12.94 2.39 -11.56
C LYS A 6 -13.37 1.90 -10.18
N LEU A 7 -13.22 2.72 -9.15
CA LEU A 7 -13.65 2.38 -7.78
C LEU A 7 -15.17 2.24 -7.67
N ARG A 8 -15.94 3.14 -8.31
CA ARG A 8 -17.40 3.03 -8.40
C ARG A 8 -17.84 1.76 -9.11
N LYS A 9 -17.13 1.35 -10.16
CA LYS A 9 -17.39 0.10 -10.88
C LYS A 9 -17.11 -1.11 -9.97
N ALA A 10 -15.93 -1.18 -9.37
CA ALA A 10 -15.55 -2.26 -8.46
C ALA A 10 -16.49 -2.41 -7.26
N LYS A 11 -16.97 -1.29 -6.69
CA LYS A 11 -17.93 -1.30 -5.58
C LYS A 11 -19.33 -1.76 -5.98
N ARG A 12 -19.73 -1.57 -7.25
CA ARG A 12 -21.02 -2.05 -7.78
C ARG A 12 -21.00 -3.53 -8.14
N GLU A 13 -19.86 -4.02 -8.61
CA GLU A 13 -19.68 -5.42 -9.02
C GLU A 13 -19.44 -6.36 -7.82
N ALA A 14 -19.07 -5.81 -6.67
CA ALA A 14 -18.88 -6.59 -5.46
C ALA A 14 -20.22 -7.15 -4.92
N PRO A 15 -20.30 -8.46 -4.65
CA PRO A 15 -21.49 -9.05 -4.03
C PRO A 15 -21.65 -8.56 -2.59
N ALA A 16 -22.90 -8.59 -2.09
CA ALA A 16 -23.24 -8.09 -0.76
C ALA A 16 -22.51 -8.90 0.33
N GLY A 17 -21.59 -8.25 1.05
CA GLY A 17 -20.81 -8.85 2.13
C GLY A 17 -19.37 -9.22 1.77
N GLU A 18 -19.00 -9.20 0.49
CA GLU A 18 -17.62 -9.43 0.05
C GLU A 18 -16.87 -8.13 -0.20
N LYS A 19 -15.54 -8.18 -0.04
CA LYS A 19 -14.69 -7.03 -0.28
C LYS A 19 -14.53 -6.80 -1.80
N PRO A 20 -14.60 -5.54 -2.28
CA PRO A 20 -14.45 -5.25 -3.70
C PRO A 20 -13.04 -5.57 -4.20
N GLU A 21 -12.93 -5.87 -5.49
CA GLU A 21 -11.63 -6.14 -6.12
C GLU A 21 -10.65 -4.97 -5.95
N PRO A 22 -9.36 -5.26 -5.68
CA PRO A 22 -8.35 -4.23 -5.45
C PRO A 22 -8.04 -3.44 -6.73
N VAL A 23 -8.35 -2.14 -6.73
CA VAL A 23 -8.02 -1.26 -7.86
C VAL A 23 -6.60 -0.72 -7.71
N ARG A 24 -5.71 -1.06 -8.65
CA ARG A 24 -4.31 -0.62 -8.67
C ARG A 24 -4.16 0.82 -9.16
N THR A 25 -3.33 1.60 -8.49
CA THR A 25 -3.03 2.99 -8.82
C THR A 25 -1.60 3.40 -8.52
N HIS A 26 -1.06 4.30 -9.34
CA HIS A 26 0.20 5.01 -9.10
C HIS A 26 -0.03 6.42 -8.52
N LEU A 27 -1.29 6.87 -8.47
CA LEU A 27 -1.66 8.18 -7.96
C LEU A 27 -1.52 8.19 -6.43
N ARG A 28 -0.40 8.74 -5.95
CA ARG A 28 -0.13 8.91 -4.51
C ARG A 28 -0.61 10.26 -3.97
N ASN A 29 -0.76 11.25 -4.85
CA ASN A 29 -1.20 12.62 -4.53
C ASN A 29 -2.72 12.80 -4.45
N MET A 30 -3.50 11.72 -4.58
CA MET A 30 -4.95 11.81 -4.52
C MET A 30 -5.43 11.80 -3.06
N ILE A 31 -6.35 12.71 -2.75
CA ILE A 31 -7.02 12.79 -1.44
C ILE A 31 -8.12 11.73 -1.38
N ILE A 32 -8.27 11.10 -0.22
CA ILE A 32 -9.35 10.14 0.05
C ILE A 32 -10.67 10.88 0.18
N VAL A 33 -11.59 10.56 -0.71
CA VAL A 33 -12.95 11.10 -0.78
C VAL A 33 -13.92 10.12 -0.12
N PRO A 34 -15.00 10.58 0.56
CA PRO A 34 -15.97 9.69 1.21
C PRO A 34 -16.56 8.58 0.31
N GLU A 35 -16.64 8.81 -1.00
CA GLU A 35 -17.10 7.78 -1.95
C GLU A 35 -16.22 6.52 -1.98
N MET A 36 -14.95 6.64 -1.59
CA MET A 36 -13.97 5.55 -1.61
C MET A 36 -14.06 4.62 -0.39
N ILE A 37 -14.87 4.97 0.62
CA ILE A 37 -15.01 4.18 1.84
C ILE A 37 -15.46 2.75 1.50
N GLY A 38 -14.77 1.78 2.10
CA GLY A 38 -14.99 0.34 1.87
C GLY A 38 -14.40 -0.19 0.57
N SER A 39 -13.68 0.63 -0.21
CA SER A 39 -12.94 0.15 -1.39
C SER A 39 -11.54 -0.30 -1.01
N ILE A 40 -11.00 -1.28 -1.74
CA ILE A 40 -9.60 -1.69 -1.64
C ILE A 40 -8.80 -1.02 -2.77
N ILE A 41 -7.78 -0.26 -2.39
CA ILE A 41 -6.92 0.46 -3.32
C ILE A 41 -5.50 -0.11 -3.22
N GLY A 42 -4.96 -0.58 -4.34
CA GLY A 42 -3.56 -0.95 -4.45
C GLY A 42 -2.72 0.29 -4.74
N VAL A 43 -2.05 0.87 -3.75
CA VAL A 43 -1.18 2.05 -3.92
C VAL A 43 0.25 1.60 -4.21
N TYR A 44 0.80 2.05 -5.34
CA TYR A 44 2.18 1.72 -5.69
C TYR A 44 3.19 2.42 -4.78
N ASN A 45 4.12 1.65 -4.19
CA ASN A 45 5.15 2.16 -3.29
C ASN A 45 6.53 2.35 -3.95
N GLY A 46 6.68 2.00 -5.23
CA GLY A 46 7.96 2.00 -5.96
C GLY A 46 8.50 0.59 -6.29
N LYS A 47 7.94 -0.46 -5.69
CA LYS A 47 8.29 -1.87 -5.97
C LYS A 47 7.05 -2.74 -6.09
N THR A 48 6.12 -2.62 -5.16
CA THR A 48 4.90 -3.41 -5.05
C THR A 48 3.67 -2.52 -4.92
N PHE A 49 2.50 -3.10 -5.17
CA PHE A 49 1.22 -2.46 -4.88
C PHE A 49 0.79 -2.86 -3.49
N ASN A 50 0.80 -1.90 -2.57
CA ASN A 50 0.34 -2.12 -1.21
C ASN A 50 -1.18 -2.00 -1.20
N GLN A 51 -1.88 -3.04 -0.75
CA GLN A 51 -3.32 -3.03 -0.64
C GLN A 51 -3.74 -2.26 0.62
N VAL A 52 -4.50 -1.20 0.43
CA VAL A 52 -5.04 -0.35 1.49
C VAL A 52 -6.56 -0.43 1.42
N GLU A 53 -7.17 -0.88 2.52
CA GLU A 53 -8.61 -0.83 2.72
C GLU A 53 -8.99 0.52 3.34
N ILE A 54 -9.84 1.27 2.64
CA ILE A 54 -10.16 2.65 3.03
C ILE A 54 -11.21 2.67 4.14
N LYS A 55 -10.82 3.19 5.30
CA LYS A 55 -11.68 3.41 6.47
C LYS A 55 -12.23 4.85 6.50
N PRO A 56 -13.36 5.11 7.18
CA PRO A 56 -13.91 6.47 7.31
C PRO A 56 -12.97 7.47 7.98
N GLU A 57 -12.12 7.02 8.91
CA GLU A 57 -11.14 7.86 9.60
C GLU A 57 -10.03 8.39 8.67
N MET A 58 -9.90 7.84 7.47
CA MET A 58 -8.86 8.21 6.50
C MET A 58 -9.31 9.32 5.53
N ILE A 59 -10.53 9.84 5.67
CA ILE A 59 -11.06 10.90 4.80
C ILE A 59 -10.21 12.17 4.95
N GLY A 60 -9.89 12.82 3.83
CA GLY A 60 -9.10 14.05 3.81
C GLY A 60 -7.57 13.84 3.81
N HIS A 61 -7.11 12.62 4.08
CA HIS A 61 -5.70 12.25 3.96
C HIS A 61 -5.31 11.92 2.51
N TYR A 62 -4.02 12.00 2.21
CA TYR A 62 -3.49 11.54 0.92
C TYR A 62 -3.26 10.03 0.89
N LEU A 63 -3.49 9.39 -0.26
CA LEU A 63 -3.21 7.96 -0.47
C LEU A 63 -1.74 7.61 -0.19
N ALA A 64 -0.81 8.56 -0.38
CA ALA A 64 0.61 8.38 -0.08
C ALA A 64 0.88 8.03 1.39
N GLU A 65 0.10 8.58 2.32
CA GLU A 65 0.32 8.44 3.77
C GLU A 65 0.17 6.98 4.23
N PHE A 66 -0.66 6.21 3.53
CA PHE A 66 -0.94 4.81 3.84
C PHE A 66 -0.02 3.83 3.10
N SER A 67 0.91 4.33 2.28
CA SER A 67 1.85 3.49 1.51
C SER A 67 3.29 3.97 1.67
N ILE A 68 3.99 3.30 2.60
CA ILE A 68 5.41 3.56 2.88
C ILE A 68 6.25 3.15 1.66
N SER A 69 7.06 4.08 1.15
CA SER A 69 7.90 3.90 -0.04
C SER A 69 9.25 3.25 0.21
N TYR A 70 9.59 2.98 1.46
CA TYR A 70 10.85 2.37 1.88
C TYR A 70 10.61 1.26 2.90
N LYS A 71 11.60 0.39 3.08
CA LYS A 71 11.59 -0.60 4.16
C LYS A 71 12.23 0.04 5.40
N PRO A 72 11.53 0.19 6.53
CA PRO A 72 12.14 0.72 7.75
C PRO A 72 13.37 -0.08 8.14
N VAL A 73 14.49 0.62 8.36
CA VAL A 73 15.74 0.01 8.82
C VAL A 73 15.61 -0.27 10.31
N LYS A 74 15.67 -1.55 10.70
CA LYS A 74 15.79 -1.93 12.10
C LYS A 74 17.26 -2.19 12.38
N HIS A 75 17.85 -1.41 13.28
CA HIS A 75 19.19 -1.68 13.77
C HIS A 75 19.15 -2.95 14.60
N GLY A 76 19.79 -4.00 14.08
CA GLY A 76 19.95 -5.27 14.76
C GLY A 76 21.40 -5.72 14.69
N ARG A 77 21.64 -6.99 15.00
CA ARG A 77 22.94 -7.60 14.69
C ARG A 77 23.19 -7.48 13.18
N PRO A 78 24.41 -7.16 12.74
CA PRO A 78 24.75 -7.19 11.33
C PRO A 78 24.31 -8.53 10.73
N GLY A 79 23.50 -8.48 9.68
CA GLY A 79 23.21 -9.69 8.91
C GLY A 79 24.54 -10.30 8.42
N ILE A 80 24.58 -11.62 8.30
CA ILE A 80 25.72 -12.30 7.68
C ILE A 80 25.89 -11.71 6.27
N GLY A 81 27.05 -11.14 5.98
CA GLY A 81 27.36 -10.46 4.71
C GLY A 81 26.85 -9.01 4.56
N ALA A 82 26.21 -8.42 5.57
CA ALA A 82 25.68 -7.05 5.52
C ALA A 82 26.74 -5.95 5.77
N THR A 83 27.82 -6.24 6.49
CA THR A 83 28.94 -5.30 6.72
C THR A 83 30.22 -5.87 6.11
N HIS A 84 31.17 -5.01 5.72
CA HIS A 84 32.46 -5.45 5.18
C HIS A 84 33.20 -6.39 6.16
N SER A 85 33.02 -6.19 7.47
CA SER A 85 33.55 -7.04 8.53
C SER A 85 32.82 -8.37 8.72
N SER A 86 31.52 -8.47 8.39
CA SER A 86 30.74 -9.70 8.56
C SER A 86 30.84 -10.67 7.38
N ARG A 87 31.53 -10.30 6.30
CA ARG A 87 31.80 -11.16 5.14
C ARG A 87 32.75 -12.33 5.43
N PHE A 88 33.61 -12.19 6.44
CA PHE A 88 34.62 -13.20 6.80
C PHE A 88 34.20 -14.12 7.96
N ILE A 89 32.97 -13.98 8.47
CA ILE A 89 32.46 -14.86 9.51
C ILE A 89 32.11 -16.20 8.83
N PRO A 90 32.79 -17.31 9.16
CA PRO A 90 32.49 -18.60 8.56
C PRO A 90 31.08 -19.04 8.98
N LEU A 91 30.27 -19.44 8.00
CA LEU A 91 29.00 -20.12 8.23
C LEU A 91 29.32 -21.52 8.76
N LYS A 92 28.76 -21.88 9.93
CA LYS A 92 28.76 -23.26 10.41
C LYS A 92 27.54 -23.99 9.89
#